data_AF-A0A674GKF6-F1
#
_entry.id   AF-A0A674GKF6-F1
#
_cell.length_a   1.000
_cell.length_b   1.000
_cell.length_c   1.000
_cell.angle_alpha   90.00
_cell.angle_beta   90.00
_cell.angle_gamma   90.00
#
_symmetry.space_group_name_H-M   'P 1'
#
loop_
_entity.id
_entity.type
_entity.pdbx_description
1 polymer ?
#
loop_
_entity_poly.entity_id
_entity_poly.type
_entity_poly.pdbx_seq_one_letter_code
_entity_poly.pdbx_strand_id
1 'polypeptide(L)'
;MAGPAPPVTQQVGRARGCGRRPELQRLREAARCPVLDADGRSVPFQALFAEQKAIVLFVRNFLCYTCKEYVEDLAKVPKAFLQESNVRLIVIGQSSYHHIKPFCSLTGYTHEMYVDPPREIYKILGMKRGEGNKASDRLYFAILCQKPKNEAANAHYFCIDDELVYENFYADFGPLNLAMVYRYCSKLNRKLKSFSLIRKKIIHYTGFDQKKQANAAFLIGSYAIIYLKESPEDVYRLILSGSVSYLPFRDASFGTCSFHLTLLDCFHAINKALQYGFLDFNTFDVNEYEHYERAENGDFNWIIPNKFIAFSGPHSRSKIENGYPRHAPEAYFPYFKQNKVTTIIRLNKKLYDAKRFTDAGFEHFDLFFADGSTPSDTIVKTFLNICENAEGVIAVHCKAGLGRTGTLIACYIMKHYQMTAAETIAWIRINRPGSVIGPQQHFLMDKQAELWTEGEIFRTKLKRNHKIAVTRILSGVDDISINNTRNRRTIQKDIELYSDDDETSCLTQGDKLRALKSRRQAKAQTASPPAVTLQSSVQKNKTSERSISHSTDITKRTTRSAARKKNF
;
A
#
# COMPACT_ATOMS: atom_id res chain seq x y z
N MET A 1 8.53 -59.14 4.93
CA MET A 1 9.25 -58.02 5.57
C MET A 1 10.44 -57.68 4.69
N ALA A 2 10.39 -56.55 3.99
CA ALA A 2 11.49 -56.04 3.17
C ALA A 2 12.03 -54.78 3.85
N GLY A 3 13.33 -54.77 4.12
CA GLY A 3 14.03 -53.73 4.89
C GLY A 3 14.12 -52.38 4.17
N PRO A 4 14.59 -51.33 4.86
CA PRO A 4 14.62 -49.97 4.35
C PRO A 4 15.66 -49.83 3.23
N ALA A 5 15.27 -49.12 2.17
CA ALA A 5 16.18 -48.74 1.09
C ALA A 5 17.36 -47.91 1.64
N PRO A 6 18.60 -48.11 1.12
CA PRO A 6 19.76 -47.38 1.59
C PRO A 6 19.66 -45.88 1.23
N PRO A 7 20.29 -44.98 2.01
CA PRO A 7 20.33 -43.57 1.67
C PRO A 7 21.12 -43.38 0.37
N VAL A 8 20.60 -42.54 -0.52
CA VAL A 8 21.29 -42.11 -1.74
C VAL A 8 22.64 -41.48 -1.36
N THR A 9 23.71 -42.23 -1.51
CA THR A 9 25.11 -41.81 -1.37
C THR A 9 25.66 -41.48 -2.75
N GLN A 10 25.48 -40.24 -3.22
CA GLN A 10 26.27 -39.76 -4.36
C GLN A 10 26.82 -38.36 -4.12
N GLN A 11 28.11 -38.35 -3.78
CA GLN A 11 29.02 -37.24 -3.98
C GLN A 11 29.19 -37.05 -5.49
N VAL A 12 28.83 -35.87 -6.03
CA VAL A 12 29.08 -35.54 -7.44
C VAL A 12 30.58 -35.25 -7.63
N GLY A 13 31.37 -36.32 -7.69
CA GLY A 13 32.77 -36.33 -8.06
C GLY A 13 32.98 -36.83 -9.50
N ARG A 14 33.70 -36.04 -10.29
CA ARG A 14 34.29 -36.29 -11.63
C ARG A 14 33.90 -37.59 -12.35
N ALA A 15 32.95 -37.48 -13.29
CA ALA A 15 32.88 -38.42 -14.41
C ALA A 15 34.10 -38.24 -15.33
N ARG A 16 34.94 -39.27 -15.42
CA ARG A 16 35.86 -39.51 -16.53
C ARG A 16 35.02 -39.88 -17.75
N GLY A 17 34.97 -38.96 -18.71
CA GLY A 17 34.43 -39.18 -20.05
C GLY A 17 35.16 -38.27 -21.01
N CYS A 18 35.87 -38.85 -21.98
CA CYS A 18 36.58 -38.13 -23.01
C CYS A 18 35.56 -37.47 -23.95
N GLY A 19 35.28 -36.20 -23.70
CA GLY A 19 34.46 -35.31 -24.52
C GLY A 19 34.60 -33.91 -23.94
N ARG A 20 35.15 -32.96 -24.69
CA ARG A 20 35.38 -31.58 -24.20
C ARG A 20 34.03 -30.99 -23.75
N ARG A 21 33.91 -30.65 -22.46
CA ARG A 21 32.72 -29.99 -21.90
C ARG A 21 32.47 -28.67 -22.65
N PRO A 22 31.27 -28.43 -23.23
CA PRO A 22 30.95 -27.19 -23.95
C PRO A 22 31.18 -25.91 -23.11
N GLU A 23 31.02 -26.03 -21.80
CA GLU A 23 31.24 -24.96 -20.82
C GLU A 23 32.71 -24.51 -20.71
N LEU A 24 33.66 -25.45 -20.84
CA LEU A 24 35.09 -25.13 -20.82
C LEU A 24 35.54 -24.44 -22.12
N GLN A 25 34.87 -24.74 -23.23
CA GLN A 25 35.15 -24.13 -24.52
C GLN A 25 34.66 -22.68 -24.56
N ARG A 26 33.44 -22.41 -24.08
CA ARG A 26 32.92 -21.04 -23.93
C ARG A 26 33.77 -20.19 -22.99
N LEU A 27 34.25 -20.75 -21.88
CA LEU A 27 35.13 -20.00 -20.98
C LEU A 27 36.48 -19.67 -21.64
N ARG A 28 37.04 -20.57 -22.45
CA ARG A 28 38.27 -20.31 -23.23
C ARG A 28 38.08 -19.24 -24.30
N GLU A 29 36.91 -19.22 -24.93
CA GLU A 29 36.54 -18.19 -25.91
C GLU A 29 36.36 -16.83 -25.21
N ALA A 30 35.61 -16.80 -24.10
CA ALA A 30 35.42 -15.59 -23.29
C ALA A 30 36.73 -15.06 -22.70
N ALA A 31 37.67 -15.93 -22.33
CA ALA A 31 38.98 -15.56 -21.77
C ALA A 31 39.80 -14.66 -22.70
N ARG A 32 39.57 -14.75 -24.02
CA ARG A 32 40.26 -13.93 -25.04
C ARG A 32 39.61 -12.56 -25.25
N CYS A 33 38.40 -12.34 -24.75
CA CYS A 33 37.70 -11.09 -24.94
C CYS A 33 38.31 -9.97 -24.06
N PRO A 34 38.38 -8.74 -24.58
CA PRO A 34 38.81 -7.59 -23.79
C PRO A 34 37.70 -7.12 -22.84
N VAL A 35 38.09 -6.66 -21.66
CA VAL A 35 37.29 -5.80 -20.78
C VAL A 35 38.02 -4.48 -20.56
N LEU A 36 37.28 -3.42 -20.26
CA LEU A 36 37.87 -2.10 -19.99
C LEU A 36 37.84 -1.80 -18.49
N ASP A 37 38.94 -1.27 -17.96
CA ASP A 37 39.02 -0.77 -16.59
C ASP A 37 38.44 0.67 -16.44
N ALA A 38 38.54 1.24 -15.23
CA ALA A 38 38.05 2.58 -14.91
C ALA A 38 38.74 3.72 -15.68
N ASP A 39 39.90 3.46 -16.28
CA ASP A 39 40.67 4.42 -17.08
C ASP A 39 40.53 4.14 -18.58
N GLY A 40 39.71 3.16 -18.97
CA GLY A 40 39.45 2.77 -20.35
C GLY A 40 40.54 1.87 -20.95
N ARG A 41 41.45 1.33 -20.13
CA ARG A 41 42.49 0.41 -20.60
C ARG A 41 41.88 -0.96 -20.84
N SER A 42 42.24 -1.56 -21.97
CA SER A 42 41.77 -2.88 -22.37
C SER A 42 42.64 -3.97 -21.73
N VAL A 43 42.01 -4.87 -20.99
CA VAL A 43 42.63 -6.01 -20.32
C VAL A 43 41.95 -7.30 -20.82
N PRO A 44 42.70 -8.35 -21.19
CA PRO A 44 42.11 -9.64 -21.52
C PRO A 44 41.35 -10.22 -20.33
N PHE A 45 40.14 -10.75 -20.53
CA PHE A 45 39.33 -11.32 -19.46
C PHE A 45 40.07 -12.40 -18.67
N GLN A 46 40.93 -13.19 -19.33
CA GLN A 46 41.79 -14.18 -18.69
C GLN A 46 42.68 -13.60 -17.57
N ALA A 47 43.20 -12.38 -17.73
CA ALA A 47 44.10 -11.77 -16.77
C ALA A 47 43.43 -11.51 -15.40
N LEU A 48 42.09 -11.47 -15.37
CA LEU A 48 41.35 -11.29 -14.13
C LEU A 48 41.39 -12.52 -13.21
N PHE A 49 41.65 -13.71 -13.76
CA PHE A 49 41.59 -14.97 -13.03
C PHE A 49 42.75 -15.95 -13.32
N ALA A 50 43.77 -15.51 -14.07
CA ALA A 50 44.91 -16.35 -14.43
C ALA A 50 45.81 -16.67 -13.23
N GLU A 51 46.13 -15.67 -12.42
CA GLU A 51 47.12 -15.77 -11.34
C GLU A 51 46.48 -15.95 -9.96
N GLN A 52 45.26 -15.45 -9.79
CA GLN A 52 44.55 -15.45 -8.53
C GLN A 52 43.11 -15.89 -8.73
N LYS A 53 42.56 -16.60 -7.73
CA LYS A 53 41.14 -16.96 -7.73
C LYS A 53 40.30 -15.69 -7.76
N ALA A 54 39.33 -15.63 -8.65
CA ALA A 54 38.44 -14.48 -8.78
C ALA A 54 36.98 -14.91 -8.76
N ILE A 55 36.16 -14.14 -8.04
CA ILE A 55 34.71 -14.17 -8.14
C ILE A 55 34.33 -13.02 -9.07
N VAL A 56 33.93 -13.39 -10.29
CA VAL A 56 33.52 -12.41 -11.32
C VAL A 56 32.00 -12.36 -11.38
N LEU A 57 31.44 -11.16 -11.20
CA LEU A 57 30.00 -10.91 -11.22
C LEU A 57 29.64 -10.02 -12.41
N PHE A 58 28.74 -10.50 -13.27
CA PHE A 58 28.24 -9.74 -14.40
C PHE A 58 26.94 -9.02 -14.05
N VAL A 59 26.94 -7.69 -14.16
CA VAL A 59 25.75 -6.84 -13.94
C VAL A 59 25.22 -6.30 -15.26
N ARG A 60 23.95 -5.87 -15.30
CA ARG A 60 23.31 -5.43 -16.54
C ARG A 60 23.85 -4.10 -17.04
N ASN A 61 23.76 -3.05 -16.24
CA ASN A 61 24.18 -1.71 -16.63
C ASN A 61 24.41 -0.87 -15.37
N PHE A 62 25.43 -0.02 -15.35
CA PHE A 62 25.73 0.88 -14.22
C PHE A 62 24.71 2.02 -14.07
N LEU A 63 23.86 2.26 -15.07
CA LEU A 63 22.69 3.15 -14.95
C LEU A 63 21.42 2.41 -14.50
N CYS A 64 21.51 1.11 -14.21
CA CYS A 64 20.37 0.32 -13.74
C CYS A 64 20.25 0.39 -12.22
N TYR A 65 19.09 0.87 -11.75
CA TYR A 65 18.76 0.93 -10.32
C TYR A 65 18.95 -0.42 -9.58
N THR A 66 18.55 -1.53 -10.19
CA THR A 66 18.75 -2.87 -9.59
C THR A 66 20.22 -3.26 -9.50
N CYS A 67 21.04 -2.85 -10.47
CA CYS A 67 22.48 -3.11 -10.42
C CYS A 67 23.15 -2.27 -9.34
N LYS A 68 22.67 -1.03 -9.12
CA LYS A 68 23.11 -0.18 -8.02
C LYS A 68 22.88 -0.87 -6.66
N GLU A 69 21.64 -1.27 -6.35
CA GLU A 69 21.32 -1.95 -5.09
C GLU A 69 22.16 -3.23 -4.90
N TYR A 70 22.34 -4.02 -5.97
CA TYR A 70 23.16 -5.23 -5.90
C TYR A 70 24.62 -4.95 -5.54
N VAL A 71 25.19 -3.90 -6.12
CA VAL A 71 26.59 -3.55 -5.92
C VAL A 71 26.82 -2.85 -4.57
N GLU A 72 25.83 -2.13 -4.04
CA GLU A 72 25.82 -1.64 -2.64
C GLU A 72 25.88 -2.78 -1.62
N ASP A 73 25.18 -3.89 -1.88
CA ASP A 73 25.29 -5.08 -1.03
C ASP A 73 26.67 -5.74 -1.13
N LEU A 74 27.25 -5.81 -2.34
CA LEU A 74 28.61 -6.31 -2.53
C LEU A 74 29.67 -5.42 -1.88
N ALA A 75 29.43 -4.11 -1.79
CA ALA A 75 30.33 -3.16 -1.13
C ALA A 75 30.50 -3.44 0.38
N LYS A 76 29.54 -4.13 1.00
CA LYS A 76 29.60 -4.53 2.41
C LYS A 76 30.58 -5.67 2.67
N VAL A 77 31.05 -6.37 1.64
CA VAL A 77 32.05 -7.45 1.77
C VAL A 77 33.40 -6.84 2.16
N PRO A 78 33.94 -7.13 3.36
CA PRO A 78 35.19 -6.51 3.80
C PRO A 78 36.39 -7.02 3.01
N LYS A 79 37.32 -6.12 2.65
CA LYS A 79 38.55 -6.47 1.92
C LYS A 79 39.42 -7.49 2.65
N ALA A 80 39.48 -7.44 3.98
CA ALA A 80 40.29 -8.34 4.80
C ALA A 80 39.93 -9.83 4.56
N PHE A 81 38.65 -10.18 4.51
CA PHE A 81 38.19 -11.56 4.27
C PHE A 81 38.63 -12.09 2.90
N LEU A 82 38.60 -11.23 1.87
CA LEU A 82 38.99 -11.57 0.51
C LEU A 82 40.52 -11.75 0.42
N GLN A 83 41.28 -10.90 1.11
CA GLN A 83 42.74 -10.98 1.19
C GLN A 83 43.20 -12.25 1.93
N GLU A 84 42.62 -12.56 3.08
CA GLU A 84 42.90 -13.79 3.84
C GLU A 84 42.62 -15.06 3.00
N SER A 85 41.59 -15.02 2.16
CA SER A 85 41.21 -16.14 1.29
C SER A 85 42.00 -16.19 -0.03
N ASN A 86 42.83 -15.18 -0.31
CA ASN A 86 43.51 -14.98 -1.58
C ASN A 86 42.54 -15.00 -2.79
N VAL A 87 41.41 -14.29 -2.68
CA VAL A 87 40.35 -14.22 -3.70
C VAL A 87 40.08 -12.77 -4.08
N ARG A 88 39.94 -12.49 -5.38
CA ARG A 88 39.50 -11.20 -5.92
C ARG A 88 37.98 -11.18 -6.09
N LEU A 89 37.35 -10.03 -5.82
CA LEU A 89 35.93 -9.79 -6.11
C LEU A 89 35.85 -8.75 -7.22
N ILE A 90 35.25 -9.13 -8.34
CA ILE A 90 35.28 -8.34 -9.57
C ILE A 90 33.86 -8.17 -10.13
N VAL A 91 33.46 -6.94 -10.45
CA VAL A 91 32.18 -6.65 -11.14
C VAL A 91 32.44 -6.24 -12.59
N ILE A 92 31.69 -6.80 -13.54
CA ILE A 92 31.71 -6.44 -14.95
C ILE A 92 30.33 -5.93 -15.37
N GLY A 93 30.25 -4.76 -16.00
CA GLY A 93 29.00 -4.17 -16.51
C GLY A 93 28.95 -3.98 -18.02
N GLN A 94 27.76 -3.76 -18.59
CA GLN A 94 27.55 -3.50 -20.03
C GLN A 94 27.53 -1.99 -20.37
N SER A 95 28.23 -1.17 -19.60
CA SER A 95 28.20 0.29 -19.72
C SER A 95 29.50 0.82 -20.33
N SER A 96 29.52 2.10 -20.71
CA SER A 96 30.79 2.79 -21.00
C SER A 96 31.67 2.85 -19.75
N TYR A 97 32.99 2.77 -19.92
CA TYR A 97 33.97 2.81 -18.83
C TYR A 97 33.91 4.11 -18.02
N HIS A 98 33.47 5.22 -18.65
CA HIS A 98 33.23 6.50 -17.98
C HIS A 98 32.24 6.40 -16.80
N HIS A 99 31.37 5.37 -16.78
CA HIS A 99 30.43 5.16 -15.69
C HIS A 99 31.01 4.40 -14.50
N ILE A 100 32.20 3.80 -14.59
CA ILE A 100 32.79 3.04 -13.47
C ILE A 100 33.00 3.93 -12.25
N LYS A 101 33.71 5.06 -12.40
CA LYS A 101 34.04 5.95 -11.27
C LYS A 101 32.78 6.52 -10.59
N PRO A 102 31.81 7.11 -11.32
CA PRO A 102 30.54 7.56 -10.71
C PRO A 102 29.78 6.44 -10.02
N PHE A 103 29.73 5.24 -10.62
CA PHE A 103 28.98 4.12 -10.07
C PHE A 103 29.63 3.54 -8.80
N CYS A 104 30.96 3.48 -8.73
CA CYS A 104 31.69 3.13 -7.50
C CYS A 104 31.45 4.16 -6.39
N SER A 105 31.52 5.47 -6.71
CA SER A 105 31.20 6.53 -5.73
C SER A 105 29.76 6.44 -5.22
N LEU A 106 28.81 6.12 -6.11
CA LEU A 106 27.39 6.00 -5.76
C LEU A 106 27.09 4.77 -4.89
N THR A 107 27.77 3.65 -5.13
CA THR A 107 27.51 2.37 -4.46
C THR A 107 28.41 2.11 -3.25
N GLY A 108 29.47 2.91 -3.07
CA GLY A 108 30.52 2.66 -2.09
C GLY A 108 31.39 1.44 -2.42
N TYR A 109 31.31 0.89 -3.64
CA TYR A 109 32.06 -0.29 -4.03
C TYR A 109 33.54 0.04 -4.22
N THR A 110 34.40 -0.62 -3.45
CA THR A 110 35.85 -0.35 -3.41
C THR A 110 36.71 -1.48 -3.97
N HIS A 111 36.08 -2.54 -4.49
CA HIS A 111 36.77 -3.65 -5.16
C HIS A 111 36.84 -3.40 -6.67
N GLU A 112 37.36 -4.36 -7.42
CA GLU A 112 37.66 -4.16 -8.83
C GLU A 112 36.42 -4.15 -9.72
N MET A 113 36.41 -3.23 -10.69
CA MET A 113 35.28 -3.08 -11.61
C MET A 113 35.76 -2.83 -13.04
N TYR A 114 35.13 -3.53 -13.98
CA TYR A 114 35.40 -3.45 -15.41
C TYR A 114 34.09 -3.35 -16.20
N VAL A 115 34.20 -3.10 -17.50
CA VAL A 115 33.07 -3.16 -18.43
C VAL A 115 33.38 -4.01 -19.66
N ASP A 116 32.32 -4.65 -20.19
CA ASP A 116 32.29 -5.25 -21.52
C ASP A 116 31.16 -4.56 -22.32
N PRO A 117 31.41 -3.36 -22.88
CA PRO A 117 30.42 -2.61 -23.66
C PRO A 117 29.84 -3.38 -24.86
N PRO A 118 30.61 -4.14 -25.66
CA PRO A 118 30.06 -4.89 -26.80
C PRO A 118 29.29 -6.15 -26.37
N ARG A 119 29.39 -6.53 -25.09
CA ARG A 119 28.72 -7.68 -24.47
C ARG A 119 29.20 -9.01 -25.03
N GLU A 120 30.44 -9.08 -25.51
CA GLU A 120 30.98 -10.29 -26.12
C GLU A 120 31.08 -11.43 -25.09
N ILE A 121 31.55 -11.13 -23.88
CA ILE A 121 31.64 -12.12 -22.80
C ILE A 121 30.24 -12.56 -22.37
N TYR A 122 29.29 -11.63 -22.29
CA TYR A 122 27.89 -11.94 -21.98
C TYR A 122 27.30 -12.92 -23.01
N LYS A 123 27.51 -12.66 -24.31
CA LYS A 123 27.03 -13.53 -25.39
C LYS A 123 27.67 -14.91 -25.33
N ILE A 124 29.00 -14.98 -25.21
CA ILE A 124 29.76 -16.24 -25.23
C ILE A 124 29.41 -17.12 -24.02
N LEU A 125 29.27 -16.52 -22.83
CA LEU A 125 28.85 -17.24 -21.62
C LEU A 125 27.34 -17.54 -21.59
N GLY A 126 26.59 -17.19 -22.63
CA GLY A 126 25.17 -17.53 -22.78
C GLY A 126 24.23 -16.70 -21.90
N MET A 127 24.66 -15.52 -21.44
CA MET A 127 23.81 -14.59 -20.69
C MET A 127 22.80 -13.95 -21.65
N LYS A 128 21.54 -14.35 -21.55
CA LYS A 128 20.46 -13.80 -22.38
C LYS A 128 19.92 -12.49 -21.80
N ARG A 129 19.54 -11.56 -22.69
CA ARG A 129 18.71 -10.40 -22.33
C ARG A 129 17.37 -10.98 -21.89
N GLY A 130 17.06 -10.91 -20.59
CA GLY A 130 16.02 -11.74 -19.99
C GLY A 130 14.70 -11.73 -20.76
N GLU A 131 14.34 -12.86 -21.35
CA GLU A 131 12.99 -13.40 -21.15
C GLU A 131 12.88 -13.56 -19.64
N GLY A 132 12.29 -12.56 -18.98
CA GLY A 132 12.12 -12.63 -17.53
C GLY A 132 11.39 -13.93 -17.22
N ASN A 133 11.93 -14.73 -16.31
CA ASN A 133 11.07 -15.60 -15.50
C ASN A 133 9.96 -14.67 -15.02
N LYS A 134 8.74 -14.83 -15.56
CA LYS A 134 7.65 -13.95 -15.18
C LYS A 134 7.55 -14.06 -13.67
N ALA A 135 7.36 -12.95 -12.96
CA ALA A 135 7.16 -13.01 -11.52
C ALA A 135 6.02 -13.97 -11.14
N SER A 136 5.07 -14.22 -12.07
CA SER A 136 4.03 -15.27 -12.00
C SER A 136 4.59 -16.68 -11.77
N ASP A 137 5.73 -17.03 -12.35
CA ASP A 137 6.23 -18.42 -12.35
C ASP A 137 6.85 -18.82 -11.01
N ARG A 138 7.08 -17.84 -10.12
CA ARG A 138 7.66 -18.02 -8.79
C ARG A 138 6.75 -17.60 -7.65
N LEU A 139 5.62 -16.95 -7.91
CA LEU A 139 4.73 -16.44 -6.88
C LEU A 139 3.51 -17.36 -6.71
N TYR A 140 3.24 -17.76 -5.47
CA TYR A 140 2.12 -18.63 -5.12
C TYR A 140 1.36 -18.08 -3.91
N PHE A 141 0.07 -18.38 -3.87
CA PHE A 141 -0.80 -18.11 -2.72
C PHE A 141 -1.25 -19.44 -2.10
N ALA A 142 -1.30 -19.51 -0.77
CA ALA A 142 -1.73 -20.70 -0.05
C ALA A 142 -2.55 -20.36 1.20
N ILE A 143 -3.56 -21.18 1.47
CA ILE A 143 -4.28 -21.17 2.75
C ILE A 143 -3.81 -22.39 3.53
N LEU A 144 -3.21 -22.17 4.70
CA LEU A 144 -2.58 -23.24 5.49
C LEU A 144 -3.17 -23.32 6.90
N CYS A 145 -3.53 -24.53 7.32
CA CYS A 145 -4.06 -24.77 8.68
C CYS A 145 -2.98 -24.70 9.77
N GLN A 146 -1.70 -24.83 9.40
CA GLN A 146 -0.58 -24.77 10.33
C GLN A 146 0.58 -23.98 9.72
N LYS A 147 1.34 -23.29 10.56
CA LYS A 147 2.57 -22.62 10.16
C LYS A 147 3.53 -23.65 9.54
N PRO A 148 4.11 -23.38 8.35
CA PRO A 148 5.10 -24.27 7.76
C PRO A 148 6.25 -24.50 8.75
N LYS A 149 6.46 -25.75 9.17
CA LYS A 149 7.45 -26.10 10.20
C LYS A 149 8.90 -26.05 9.69
N ASN A 150 9.10 -26.28 8.39
CA ASN A 150 10.41 -26.21 7.72
C ASN A 150 10.27 -25.41 6.42
N GLU A 151 11.15 -24.44 6.19
CA GLU A 151 11.32 -23.87 4.85
C GLU A 151 11.86 -24.97 3.95
N ALA A 152 11.02 -25.50 3.05
CA ALA A 152 11.49 -26.42 2.03
C ALA A 152 12.65 -25.78 1.26
N ALA A 153 13.67 -26.55 0.90
CA ALA A 153 14.91 -26.01 0.29
C ALA A 153 14.65 -25.12 -0.95
N ASN A 154 13.53 -25.34 -1.66
CA ASN A 154 13.13 -24.62 -2.86
C ASN A 154 11.97 -23.61 -2.66
N ALA A 155 11.53 -23.32 -1.43
CA ALA A 155 10.40 -22.43 -1.16
C ALA A 155 10.69 -21.45 -0.02
N HIS A 156 10.16 -20.24 -0.14
CA HIS A 156 10.17 -19.19 0.86
C HIS A 156 8.72 -18.88 1.24
N TYR A 157 8.36 -19.14 2.49
CA TYR A 157 7.02 -18.85 3.01
C TYR A 157 7.01 -17.49 3.70
N PHE A 158 5.95 -16.72 3.51
CA PHE A 158 5.71 -15.52 4.32
C PHE A 158 4.21 -15.29 4.51
N CYS A 159 3.88 -14.65 5.62
CA CYS A 159 2.52 -14.31 6.03
C CYS A 159 2.47 -12.84 6.44
N ILE A 160 1.28 -12.23 6.35
CA ILE A 160 1.00 -10.86 6.76
C ILE A 160 -0.11 -10.75 7.81
N ASP A 161 -0.70 -11.87 8.23
CA ASP A 161 -1.90 -11.93 9.06
C ASP A 161 -1.80 -11.16 10.37
N ASP A 162 -0.61 -11.09 10.96
CA ASP A 162 -0.35 -10.38 12.22
C ASP A 162 0.54 -9.13 12.01
N GLU A 163 0.87 -8.80 10.76
CA GLU A 163 1.69 -7.64 10.38
C GLU A 163 0.85 -6.51 9.78
N LEU A 164 -0.06 -6.86 8.87
CA LEU A 164 -0.95 -5.91 8.20
C LEU A 164 -2.38 -6.17 8.68
N VAL A 165 -2.70 -5.63 9.85
CA VAL A 165 -3.94 -5.90 10.57
C VAL A 165 -4.96 -4.80 10.31
N TYR A 166 -6.16 -5.16 9.86
CA TYR A 166 -7.26 -4.23 9.68
C TYR A 166 -7.80 -3.73 11.03
N GLU A 167 -7.94 -2.41 11.16
CA GLU A 167 -8.46 -1.76 12.36
C GLU A 167 -9.99 -1.55 12.30
N ASN A 168 -10.77 -2.51 12.80
CA ASN A 168 -12.22 -2.58 12.61
C ASN A 168 -13.06 -1.54 13.37
N PHE A 169 -13.89 -0.76 12.63
CA PHE A 169 -15.23 -0.26 13.03
C PHE A 169 -15.86 -1.01 14.19
N TYR A 170 -16.55 -2.06 13.76
CA TYR A 170 -17.40 -2.90 14.54
C TYR A 170 -17.15 -4.33 14.06
N ALA A 171 -17.90 -4.79 13.06
CA ALA A 171 -17.76 -6.12 12.49
C ALA A 171 -17.12 -6.13 11.09
N ASP A 172 -16.89 -4.97 10.49
CA ASP A 172 -16.03 -4.79 9.31
C ASP A 172 -14.64 -5.36 9.58
N PHE A 173 -14.07 -5.99 8.57
CA PHE A 173 -12.77 -6.65 8.70
C PHE A 173 -11.84 -6.35 7.53
N GLY A 174 -12.27 -5.52 6.57
CA GLY A 174 -11.53 -5.19 5.36
C GLY A 174 -12.40 -4.41 4.37
N PRO A 175 -11.90 -4.18 3.14
CA PRO A 175 -10.54 -4.55 2.69
C PRO A 175 -9.45 -3.75 3.42
N LEU A 176 -8.21 -4.24 3.41
CA LEU A 176 -7.06 -3.50 3.93
C LEU A 176 -6.86 -2.18 3.17
N ASN A 177 -6.32 -1.18 3.88
CA ASN A 177 -6.23 0.18 3.36
C ASN A 177 -5.04 0.37 2.39
N LEU A 178 -4.96 1.53 1.74
CA LEU A 178 -3.99 1.78 0.68
C LEU A 178 -2.53 1.70 1.15
N ALA A 179 -2.22 2.18 2.35
CA ALA A 179 -0.89 2.03 2.95
C ALA A 179 -0.50 0.56 3.13
N MET A 180 -1.44 -0.29 3.57
CA MET A 180 -1.20 -1.72 3.71
C MET A 180 -1.01 -2.41 2.35
N VAL A 181 -1.77 -2.02 1.32
CA VAL A 181 -1.53 -2.49 -0.06
C VAL A 181 -0.14 -2.12 -0.54
N TYR A 182 0.29 -0.86 -0.33
CA TYR A 182 1.62 -0.39 -0.69
C TYR A 182 2.73 -1.16 0.05
N ARG A 183 2.59 -1.35 1.37
CA ARG A 183 3.56 -2.10 2.19
C ARG A 183 3.65 -3.56 1.76
N TYR A 184 2.52 -4.20 1.47
CA TYR A 184 2.50 -5.55 0.92
C TYR A 184 3.25 -5.63 -0.41
N CYS A 185 2.94 -4.74 -1.35
CA CYS A 185 3.59 -4.69 -2.65
C CYS A 185 5.11 -4.48 -2.52
N SER A 186 5.53 -3.53 -1.67
CA SER A 186 6.93 -3.26 -1.38
C SER A 186 7.64 -4.48 -0.78
N LYS A 187 6.99 -5.17 0.17
CA LYS A 187 7.52 -6.39 0.78
C LYS A 187 7.68 -7.52 -0.23
N LEU A 188 6.68 -7.74 -1.07
CA LEU A 188 6.70 -8.79 -2.08
C LEU A 188 7.74 -8.49 -3.17
N ASN A 189 7.83 -7.25 -3.63
CA ASN A 189 8.87 -6.80 -4.56
C ASN A 189 10.28 -7.05 -4.02
N ARG A 190 10.54 -6.71 -2.75
CA ARG A 190 11.84 -7.02 -2.10
C ARG A 190 12.12 -8.52 -2.07
N LYS A 191 11.12 -9.35 -1.78
CA LYS A 191 11.27 -10.82 -1.76
C LYS A 191 11.57 -11.39 -3.15
N LEU A 192 10.87 -10.92 -4.19
CA LEU A 192 11.07 -11.38 -5.57
C LEU A 192 12.44 -10.95 -6.13
N LYS A 193 12.92 -9.77 -5.73
CA LYS A 193 14.23 -9.23 -6.10
C LYS A 193 15.39 -9.80 -5.26
N SER A 194 15.12 -10.40 -4.10
CA SER A 194 16.16 -10.91 -3.20
C SER A 194 16.96 -12.05 -3.83
N PHE A 195 18.29 -11.90 -3.84
CA PHE A 195 19.22 -12.91 -4.36
C PHE A 195 19.17 -14.21 -3.56
N SER A 196 19.00 -14.15 -2.23
CA SER A 196 18.87 -15.35 -1.39
C SER A 196 17.62 -16.18 -1.74
N LEU A 197 16.65 -15.57 -2.43
CA LEU A 197 15.38 -16.20 -2.81
C LEU A 197 15.26 -16.43 -4.32
N ILE A 198 16.27 -16.07 -5.14
CA ILE A 198 16.18 -16.02 -6.61
C ILE A 198 15.77 -17.36 -7.27
N ARG A 199 16.10 -18.49 -6.63
CA ARG A 199 15.73 -19.85 -7.08
C ARG A 199 14.59 -20.47 -6.27
N LYS A 200 14.07 -19.77 -5.26
CA LYS A 200 12.97 -20.23 -4.42
C LYS A 200 11.63 -19.78 -5.00
N LYS A 201 10.61 -20.62 -4.82
CA LYS A 201 9.20 -20.25 -4.94
C LYS A 201 8.85 -19.34 -3.77
N ILE A 202 8.24 -18.19 -4.03
CA ILE A 202 7.75 -17.26 -3.02
C ILE A 202 6.28 -17.59 -2.75
N ILE A 203 5.98 -18.05 -1.55
CA ILE A 203 4.64 -18.50 -1.16
C ILE A 203 4.10 -17.54 -0.12
N HIS A 204 3.14 -16.71 -0.52
CA HIS A 204 2.31 -15.95 0.40
C HIS A 204 1.28 -16.90 1.00
N TYR A 205 1.33 -17.12 2.32
CA TYR A 205 0.34 -17.94 2.99
C TYR A 205 -0.44 -17.16 4.04
N THR A 206 -1.66 -17.60 4.29
CA THR A 206 -2.56 -17.10 5.35
C THR A 206 -3.14 -18.27 6.14
N GLY A 207 -3.59 -18.01 7.37
CA GLY A 207 -4.17 -19.00 8.26
C GLY A 207 -5.60 -19.43 7.91
N PHE A 208 -6.27 -20.05 8.88
CA PHE A 208 -7.64 -20.56 8.72
C PHE A 208 -8.74 -19.50 8.94
N ASP A 209 -8.39 -18.32 9.48
CA ASP A 209 -9.37 -17.25 9.69
C ASP A 209 -9.85 -16.68 8.35
N GLN A 210 -11.14 -16.85 8.04
CA GLN A 210 -11.75 -16.42 6.78
C GLN A 210 -11.63 -14.91 6.52
N LYS A 211 -11.59 -14.08 7.57
CA LYS A 211 -11.40 -12.63 7.43
C LYS A 211 -9.97 -12.32 7.02
N LYS A 212 -9.00 -13.02 7.59
CA LYS A 212 -7.58 -12.91 7.20
C LYS A 212 -7.35 -13.44 5.79
N GLN A 213 -8.00 -14.55 5.42
CA GLN A 213 -7.97 -15.10 4.06
C GLN A 213 -8.46 -14.11 3.01
N ALA A 214 -9.61 -13.46 3.24
CA ALA A 214 -10.15 -12.46 2.32
C ALA A 214 -9.19 -11.27 2.15
N ASN A 215 -8.60 -10.76 3.23
CA ASN A 215 -7.62 -9.67 3.15
C ASN A 215 -6.31 -10.09 2.48
N ALA A 216 -5.80 -11.29 2.75
CA ALA A 216 -4.59 -11.81 2.12
C ALA A 216 -4.79 -12.03 0.62
N ALA A 217 -5.96 -12.55 0.22
CA ALA A 217 -6.37 -12.69 -1.18
C ALA A 217 -6.53 -11.32 -1.87
N PHE A 218 -7.14 -10.34 -1.17
CA PHE A 218 -7.23 -8.96 -1.65
C PHE A 218 -5.84 -8.36 -1.92
N LEU A 219 -4.86 -8.54 -1.01
CA LEU A 219 -3.52 -8.00 -1.18
C LEU A 219 -2.76 -8.62 -2.36
N ILE A 220 -2.77 -9.96 -2.49
CA ILE A 220 -2.07 -10.62 -3.60
C ILE A 220 -2.76 -10.33 -4.94
N GLY A 221 -4.09 -10.26 -4.97
CA GLY A 221 -4.83 -9.88 -6.17
C GLY A 221 -4.57 -8.44 -6.59
N SER A 222 -4.53 -7.51 -5.63
CA SER A 222 -4.15 -6.11 -5.89
C SER A 222 -2.73 -6.02 -6.45
N TYR A 223 -1.79 -6.80 -5.91
CA TYR A 223 -0.43 -6.86 -6.45
C TYR A 223 -0.40 -7.37 -7.90
N ALA A 224 -1.18 -8.40 -8.24
CA ALA A 224 -1.26 -8.93 -9.60
C ALA A 224 -1.78 -7.86 -10.59
N ILE A 225 -2.80 -7.10 -10.21
CA ILE A 225 -3.33 -6.02 -11.05
C ILE A 225 -2.30 -4.88 -11.20
N ILE A 226 -1.71 -4.44 -10.09
CA ILE A 226 -0.81 -3.27 -10.07
C ILE A 226 0.52 -3.56 -10.76
N TYR A 227 1.17 -4.69 -10.45
CA TYR A 227 2.54 -5.00 -10.89
C TYR A 227 2.62 -6.05 -12.00
N LEU A 228 1.71 -7.02 -12.03
CA LEU A 228 1.69 -8.05 -13.08
C LEU A 228 0.81 -7.66 -14.28
N LYS A 229 0.00 -6.60 -14.13
CA LYS A 229 -0.90 -6.07 -15.16
C LYS A 229 -1.96 -7.08 -15.62
N GLU A 230 -2.37 -7.95 -14.69
CA GLU A 230 -3.43 -8.92 -14.92
C GLU A 230 -4.82 -8.27 -14.81
N SER A 231 -5.81 -8.84 -15.49
CA SER A 231 -7.20 -8.36 -15.41
C SER A 231 -7.84 -8.73 -14.07
N PRO A 232 -8.78 -7.91 -13.54
CA PRO A 232 -9.55 -8.25 -12.34
C PRO A 232 -10.19 -9.64 -12.39
N GLU A 233 -10.76 -10.02 -13.54
CA GLU A 233 -11.48 -11.26 -13.76
C GLU A 233 -10.55 -12.48 -13.74
N ASP A 234 -9.37 -12.38 -14.36
CA ASP A 234 -8.38 -13.46 -14.38
C ASP A 234 -7.79 -13.66 -12.98
N VAL A 235 -7.46 -12.57 -12.28
CA VAL A 235 -6.99 -12.63 -10.89
C VAL A 235 -8.04 -13.26 -9.97
N TYR A 236 -9.30 -12.86 -10.10
CA TYR A 236 -10.40 -13.41 -9.32
C TYR A 236 -10.58 -14.91 -9.59
N ARG A 237 -10.54 -15.33 -10.86
CA ARG A 237 -10.62 -16.75 -11.25
C ARG A 237 -9.46 -17.57 -10.66
N LEU A 238 -8.24 -17.04 -10.66
CA LEU A 238 -7.08 -17.70 -10.06
C LEU A 238 -7.22 -17.84 -8.55
N ILE A 239 -7.69 -16.80 -7.86
CA ILE A 239 -7.87 -16.79 -6.41
C ILE A 239 -8.96 -17.76 -5.94
N LEU A 240 -10.00 -17.97 -6.75
CA LEU A 240 -11.08 -18.93 -6.50
C LEU A 240 -10.73 -20.37 -6.91
N SER A 241 -9.58 -20.60 -7.55
CA SER A 241 -9.17 -21.95 -7.93
C SER A 241 -9.06 -22.86 -6.70
N GLY A 242 -9.49 -24.12 -6.84
CA GLY A 242 -9.46 -25.10 -5.75
C GLY A 242 -10.65 -25.05 -4.78
N SER A 243 -11.83 -24.59 -5.23
CA SER A 243 -13.07 -24.56 -4.44
C SER A 243 -12.98 -23.71 -3.17
N VAL A 244 -12.19 -22.64 -3.20
CA VAL A 244 -12.06 -21.69 -2.10
C VAL A 244 -13.18 -20.66 -2.18
N SER A 245 -13.80 -20.37 -1.03
CA SER A 245 -14.78 -19.29 -0.90
C SER A 245 -14.27 -18.27 0.10
N TYR A 246 -14.34 -16.98 -0.26
CA TYR A 246 -13.90 -15.87 0.58
C TYR A 246 -15.10 -15.14 1.16
N LEU A 247 -15.00 -14.76 2.43
CA LEU A 247 -16.01 -13.93 3.08
C LEU A 247 -16.01 -12.54 2.42
N PRO A 248 -17.16 -12.04 1.93
CA PRO A 248 -17.22 -10.71 1.34
C PRO A 248 -17.14 -9.63 2.43
N PHE A 249 -16.61 -8.46 2.09
CA PHE A 249 -16.41 -7.37 3.01
C PHE A 249 -17.74 -6.68 3.34
N ARG A 250 -17.98 -6.47 4.63
CA ARG A 250 -19.14 -5.75 5.16
C ARG A 250 -18.79 -4.31 5.52
N ASP A 251 -19.80 -3.51 5.78
CA ASP A 251 -19.64 -2.14 6.24
C ASP A 251 -19.42 -2.02 7.77
N ALA A 252 -19.18 -0.79 8.22
CA ALA A 252 -18.94 -0.44 9.62
C ALA A 252 -20.24 -0.17 10.42
N SER A 253 -21.41 -0.54 9.90
CA SER A 253 -22.68 -0.38 10.61
C SER A 253 -22.77 -1.29 11.84
N PHE A 254 -23.58 -0.83 12.81
CA PHE A 254 -23.96 -1.65 13.96
C PHE A 254 -25.13 -2.55 13.56
N GLY A 255 -25.01 -3.85 13.84
CA GLY A 255 -26.06 -4.83 13.57
C GLY A 255 -25.85 -5.62 12.28
N THR A 256 -26.95 -5.90 11.58
CA THR A 256 -26.98 -6.76 10.40
C THR A 256 -26.44 -6.03 9.17
N CYS A 257 -25.72 -6.77 8.33
CA CYS A 257 -25.17 -6.26 7.07
C CYS A 257 -26.07 -6.68 5.91
N SER A 258 -26.56 -5.73 5.14
CA SER A 258 -27.45 -5.98 3.98
C SER A 258 -26.75 -5.76 2.63
N PHE A 259 -25.47 -5.36 2.62
CA PHE A 259 -24.69 -5.12 1.41
C PHE A 259 -23.27 -5.67 1.59
N HIS A 260 -22.77 -6.40 0.59
CA HIS A 260 -21.49 -7.10 0.69
C HIS A 260 -20.62 -6.77 -0.52
N LEU A 261 -19.36 -6.41 -0.29
CA LEU A 261 -18.37 -6.19 -1.33
C LEU A 261 -17.55 -7.45 -1.55
N THR A 262 -17.47 -7.90 -2.79
CA THR A 262 -16.64 -9.04 -3.18
C THR A 262 -15.19 -8.62 -3.40
N LEU A 263 -14.30 -9.61 -3.51
CA LEU A 263 -12.92 -9.36 -3.97
C LEU A 263 -12.90 -8.78 -5.39
N LEU A 264 -13.80 -9.24 -6.26
CA LEU A 264 -13.89 -8.77 -7.64
C LEU A 264 -14.23 -7.26 -7.71
N ASP A 265 -15.16 -6.79 -6.87
CA ASP A 265 -15.47 -5.35 -6.76
C ASP A 265 -14.23 -4.54 -6.36
N CYS A 266 -13.45 -5.05 -5.40
CA CYS A 266 -12.21 -4.42 -4.95
C CYS A 266 -11.12 -4.43 -6.06
N PHE A 267 -11.03 -5.50 -6.83
CA PHE A 267 -10.10 -5.62 -7.95
C PHE A 267 -10.45 -4.67 -9.09
N HIS A 268 -11.73 -4.56 -9.44
CA HIS A 268 -12.19 -3.55 -10.40
C HIS A 268 -11.92 -2.14 -9.92
N ALA A 269 -12.13 -1.86 -8.62
CA ALA A 269 -11.81 -0.57 -8.02
C ALA A 269 -10.33 -0.19 -8.18
N ILE A 270 -9.41 -1.11 -7.85
CA ILE A 270 -7.97 -0.91 -8.03
C ILE A 270 -7.62 -0.73 -9.51
N ASN A 271 -8.16 -1.55 -10.41
CA ASN A 271 -7.88 -1.46 -11.84
C ASN A 271 -8.35 -0.13 -12.43
N LYS A 272 -9.58 0.30 -12.12
CA LYS A 272 -10.11 1.60 -12.56
C LYS A 272 -9.36 2.76 -11.93
N ALA A 273 -8.94 2.66 -10.67
CA ALA A 273 -8.11 3.66 -10.03
C ALA A 273 -6.75 3.84 -10.74
N LEU A 274 -6.13 2.77 -11.24
CA LEU A 274 -4.94 2.86 -12.08
C LEU A 274 -5.25 3.54 -13.42
N GLN A 275 -6.37 3.19 -14.06
CA GLN A 275 -6.77 3.76 -15.36
C GLN A 275 -7.09 5.26 -15.28
N TYR A 276 -7.71 5.70 -14.20
CA TYR A 276 -8.09 7.11 -13.98
C TYR A 276 -6.99 7.92 -13.28
N GLY A 277 -5.84 7.31 -12.98
CA GLY A 277 -4.73 7.99 -12.31
C GLY A 277 -5.01 8.35 -10.85
N PHE A 278 -5.95 7.67 -10.19
CA PHE A 278 -6.19 7.81 -8.75
C PHE A 278 -5.14 7.10 -7.91
N LEU A 279 -4.49 6.09 -8.51
CA LEU A 279 -3.48 5.27 -7.85
C LEU A 279 -2.17 5.30 -8.64
N ASP A 280 -1.12 5.82 -8.00
CA ASP A 280 0.25 5.71 -8.49
C ASP A 280 1.23 5.48 -7.33
N PHE A 281 1.77 4.27 -7.23
CA PHE A 281 2.74 3.92 -6.18
C PHE A 281 4.14 4.48 -6.39
N ASN A 282 4.44 5.13 -7.52
CA ASN A 282 5.69 5.85 -7.68
C ASN A 282 5.67 7.20 -6.96
N THR A 283 4.48 7.78 -6.77
CA THR A 283 4.27 9.09 -6.14
C THR A 283 3.54 9.01 -4.81
N PHE A 284 3.04 7.83 -4.42
CA PHE A 284 2.33 7.62 -3.15
C PHE A 284 3.27 7.74 -1.94
N ASP A 285 3.01 8.72 -1.08
CA ASP A 285 3.67 8.85 0.23
C ASP A 285 2.90 8.10 1.31
N VAL A 286 3.41 6.91 1.65
CA VAL A 286 2.84 6.07 2.71
C VAL A 286 2.96 6.70 4.10
N ASN A 287 4.00 7.49 4.36
CA ASN A 287 4.20 8.11 5.67
C ASN A 287 3.23 9.26 5.87
N GLU A 288 2.98 10.05 4.83
CA GLU A 288 1.95 11.09 4.84
C GLU A 288 0.57 10.49 5.08
N TYR A 289 0.22 9.44 4.33
CA TYR A 289 -1.05 8.72 4.50
C TYR A 289 -1.23 8.24 5.94
N GLU A 290 -0.25 7.52 6.50
CA GLU A 290 -0.33 6.95 7.85
C GLU A 290 -0.25 8.01 8.95
N HIS A 291 0.36 9.16 8.67
CA HIS A 291 0.38 10.29 9.59
C HIS A 291 -1.03 10.87 9.71
N TYR A 292 -1.66 11.25 8.60
CA TYR A 292 -2.93 11.98 8.62
C TYR A 292 -4.19 11.12 8.80
N GLU A 293 -4.11 9.79 8.59
CA GLU A 293 -5.23 8.89 8.91
C GLU A 293 -5.53 8.81 10.42
N ARG A 294 -4.53 9.16 11.25
CA ARG A 294 -4.60 9.12 12.71
C ARG A 294 -5.46 10.25 13.27
N ALA A 295 -6.15 9.99 14.38
CA ALA A 295 -7.08 10.98 14.91
C ALA A 295 -6.35 12.19 15.46
N GLU A 296 -5.20 11.97 16.09
CA GLU A 296 -4.31 13.02 16.63
C GLU A 296 -3.82 14.00 15.57
N ASN A 297 -3.81 13.61 14.29
CA ASN A 297 -3.26 14.42 13.20
C ASN A 297 -4.33 14.95 12.24
N GLY A 298 -5.62 14.82 12.58
CA GLY A 298 -6.72 15.43 11.83
C GLY A 298 -7.72 14.45 11.25
N ASP A 299 -7.41 13.14 11.21
CA ASP A 299 -8.30 12.08 10.73
C ASP A 299 -8.83 12.33 9.31
N PHE A 300 -7.92 12.37 8.33
CA PHE A 300 -8.30 12.58 6.94
C PHE A 300 -7.50 11.74 5.96
N ASN A 301 -8.09 11.51 4.78
CA ASN A 301 -7.47 10.77 3.68
C ASN A 301 -7.85 11.41 2.35
N TRP A 302 -6.93 11.35 1.39
CA TRP A 302 -7.26 11.57 -0.01
C TRP A 302 -8.14 10.44 -0.52
N ILE A 303 -9.19 10.78 -1.25
CA ILE A 303 -10.04 9.81 -1.97
C ILE A 303 -9.73 9.85 -3.47
N ILE A 304 -9.49 11.05 -4.00
CA ILE A 304 -8.97 11.26 -5.36
C ILE A 304 -7.82 12.26 -5.22
N PRO A 305 -6.57 11.88 -5.58
CA PRO A 305 -5.43 12.78 -5.52
C PRO A 305 -5.72 14.11 -6.23
N ASN A 306 -5.37 15.23 -5.60
CA ASN A 306 -5.59 16.57 -6.13
C ASN A 306 -7.06 16.93 -6.43
N LYS A 307 -8.05 16.19 -5.89
CA LYS A 307 -9.47 16.57 -6.04
C LYS A 307 -10.31 16.43 -4.77
N PHE A 308 -10.20 15.33 -4.03
CA PHE A 308 -11.04 15.09 -2.85
C PHE A 308 -10.25 14.65 -1.63
N ILE A 309 -10.49 15.35 -0.52
CA ILE A 309 -10.11 14.93 0.84
C ILE A 309 -11.38 14.65 1.63
N ALA A 310 -11.43 13.49 2.30
CA ALA A 310 -12.47 13.15 3.26
C ALA A 310 -11.89 13.24 4.68
N PHE A 311 -12.54 13.97 5.57
CA PHE A 311 -12.01 14.20 6.92
C PHE A 311 -13.08 14.18 8.03
N SER A 312 -12.64 13.98 9.27
CA SER A 312 -13.48 14.08 10.47
C SER A 312 -13.85 15.54 10.75
N GLY A 313 -15.10 15.80 11.12
CA GLY A 313 -15.61 17.15 11.32
C GLY A 313 -14.91 17.94 12.44
N PRO A 314 -14.45 19.17 12.17
CA PRO A 314 -13.87 20.04 13.19
C PRO A 314 -14.85 20.42 14.31
N HIS A 315 -14.31 21.02 15.36
CA HIS A 315 -15.04 21.58 16.49
C HIS A 315 -14.65 23.04 16.74
N SER A 316 -15.41 23.74 17.57
CA SER A 316 -15.11 25.13 17.94
C SER A 316 -13.75 25.32 18.64
N ARG A 317 -13.19 24.30 19.28
CA ARG A 317 -11.85 24.35 19.90
C ARG A 317 -11.15 23.00 19.78
N SER A 318 -9.82 23.04 19.63
CA SER A 318 -8.99 21.85 19.74
C SER A 318 -8.93 21.39 21.19
N LYS A 319 -9.31 20.15 21.47
CA LYS A 319 -9.25 19.55 22.81
C LYS A 319 -9.27 18.04 22.74
N ILE A 320 -8.69 17.39 23.74
CA ILE A 320 -8.89 15.95 23.94
C ILE A 320 -10.18 15.77 24.75
N GLU A 321 -11.15 15.04 24.23
CA GLU A 321 -12.40 14.73 24.93
C GLU A 321 -12.61 13.22 24.94
N ASN A 322 -12.67 12.63 26.13
CA ASN A 322 -12.77 11.17 26.34
C ASN A 322 -11.69 10.38 25.57
N GLY A 323 -10.45 10.90 25.54
CA GLY A 323 -9.33 10.28 24.84
C GLY A 323 -9.33 10.46 23.31
N TYR A 324 -10.33 11.14 22.74
CA TYR A 324 -10.36 11.45 21.30
C TYR A 324 -9.94 12.91 21.05
N PRO A 325 -8.94 13.16 20.20
CA PRO A 325 -8.54 14.50 19.81
C PRO A 325 -9.60 15.13 18.90
N ARG A 326 -10.20 16.22 19.36
CA ARG A 326 -11.05 17.10 18.56
C ARG A 326 -10.19 18.24 18.06
N HIS A 327 -10.29 18.54 16.77
CA HIS A 327 -9.51 19.59 16.11
C HIS A 327 -10.39 20.78 15.77
N ALA A 328 -9.86 21.99 15.97
CA ALA A 328 -10.42 23.20 15.40
C ALA A 328 -10.10 23.33 13.90
N PRO A 329 -10.86 24.13 13.12
CA PRO A 329 -10.58 24.39 11.71
C PRO A 329 -9.11 24.71 11.39
N GLU A 330 -8.45 25.50 12.23
CA GLU A 330 -7.07 25.99 12.02
C GLU A 330 -6.05 24.87 11.98
N ALA A 331 -6.32 23.74 12.64
CA ALA A 331 -5.43 22.57 12.61
C ALA A 331 -5.24 22.03 11.18
N TYR A 332 -6.22 22.25 10.30
CA TYR A 332 -6.20 21.78 8.92
C TYR A 332 -5.56 22.79 7.95
N PHE A 333 -5.46 24.07 8.33
CA PHE A 333 -5.08 25.14 7.40
C PHE A 333 -3.71 24.95 6.75
N PRO A 334 -2.63 24.58 7.48
CA PRO A 334 -1.31 24.42 6.87
C PRO A 334 -1.34 23.39 5.74
N TYR A 335 -1.92 22.22 6.02
CA TYR A 335 -2.04 21.15 5.04
C TYR A 335 -2.96 21.52 3.88
N PHE A 336 -4.11 22.13 4.17
CA PHE A 336 -5.09 22.54 3.16
C PHE A 336 -4.53 23.60 2.20
N LYS A 337 -3.83 24.62 2.73
CA LYS A 337 -3.19 25.64 1.89
C LYS A 337 -2.06 25.06 1.04
N GLN A 338 -1.21 24.21 1.63
CA GLN A 338 -0.12 23.54 0.90
C GLN A 338 -0.67 22.69 -0.25
N ASN A 339 -1.80 22.01 -0.04
CA ASN A 339 -2.42 21.12 -1.02
C ASN A 339 -3.54 21.77 -1.85
N LYS A 340 -3.57 23.10 -1.91
CA LYS A 340 -4.50 23.88 -2.76
C LYS A 340 -5.97 23.52 -2.56
N VAL A 341 -6.37 23.25 -1.31
CA VAL A 341 -7.77 23.15 -0.94
C VAL A 341 -8.39 24.54 -1.04
N THR A 342 -9.48 24.63 -1.80
CA THR A 342 -10.23 25.88 -2.01
C THR A 342 -11.60 25.81 -1.36
N THR A 343 -12.19 24.62 -1.29
CA THR A 343 -13.61 24.45 -0.99
C THR A 343 -13.82 23.44 0.14
N ILE A 344 -14.58 23.83 1.16
CA ILE A 344 -14.96 23.01 2.31
C ILE A 344 -16.46 22.73 2.25
N ILE A 345 -16.86 21.46 2.36
CA ILE A 345 -18.27 21.07 2.39
C ILE A 345 -18.57 20.35 3.71
N ARG A 346 -19.48 20.92 4.51
CA ARG A 346 -19.95 20.38 5.79
C ARG A 346 -21.30 19.71 5.62
N LEU A 347 -21.40 18.46 6.07
CA LEU A 347 -22.60 17.62 5.94
C LEU A 347 -23.32 17.33 7.26
N ASN A 348 -22.83 17.85 8.38
CA ASN A 348 -23.36 17.62 9.72
C ASN A 348 -23.76 18.93 10.41
N LYS A 349 -24.41 18.80 11.58
CA LYS A 349 -24.75 19.92 12.45
C LYS A 349 -23.55 20.84 12.69
N LYS A 350 -23.82 22.13 12.90
CA LYS A 350 -22.80 23.18 13.01
C LYS A 350 -22.06 23.07 14.35
N LEU A 351 -20.93 22.36 14.36
CA LEU A 351 -20.06 22.20 15.55
C LEU A 351 -18.94 23.25 15.64
N TYR A 352 -18.84 24.12 14.64
CA TYR A 352 -17.92 25.25 14.54
C TYR A 352 -18.53 26.34 13.64
N ASP A 353 -18.04 27.58 13.75
CA ASP A 353 -18.46 28.66 12.86
C ASP A 353 -17.77 28.56 11.49
N ALA A 354 -18.56 28.54 10.41
CA ALA A 354 -18.06 28.50 9.02
C ALA A 354 -17.14 29.69 8.71
N LYS A 355 -17.32 30.83 9.39
CA LYS A 355 -16.47 32.01 9.24
C LYS A 355 -14.98 31.73 9.44
N ARG A 356 -14.65 30.76 10.29
CA ARG A 356 -13.25 30.38 10.54
C ARG A 356 -12.55 29.89 9.28
N PHE A 357 -13.25 29.20 8.38
CA PHE A 357 -12.71 28.81 7.08
C PHE A 357 -12.77 29.98 6.08
N THR A 358 -13.87 30.73 6.02
CA THR A 358 -13.99 31.82 5.04
C THR A 358 -13.01 32.96 5.28
N ASP A 359 -12.79 33.34 6.54
CA ASP A 359 -11.81 34.36 6.95
C ASP A 359 -10.36 33.90 6.64
N ALA A 360 -10.13 32.59 6.54
CA ALA A 360 -8.85 32.01 6.15
C ALA A 360 -8.66 31.85 4.63
N GLY A 361 -9.66 32.23 3.83
CA GLY A 361 -9.63 32.21 2.36
C GLY A 361 -10.23 30.96 1.70
N PHE A 362 -10.99 30.13 2.44
CA PHE A 362 -11.65 28.96 1.87
C PHE A 362 -13.14 29.25 1.60
N GLU A 363 -13.68 28.71 0.50
CA GLU A 363 -15.13 28.65 0.32
C GLU A 363 -15.73 27.61 1.26
N HIS A 364 -16.89 27.91 1.85
CA HIS A 364 -17.56 27.01 2.79
C HIS A 364 -19.03 26.83 2.43
N PHE A 365 -19.45 25.57 2.33
CA PHE A 365 -20.81 25.17 2.00
C PHE A 365 -21.40 24.23 3.04
N ASP A 366 -22.63 24.50 3.46
CA ASP A 366 -23.42 23.64 4.35
C ASP A 366 -24.44 22.84 3.52
N LEU A 367 -24.31 21.51 3.52
CA LEU A 367 -25.23 20.56 2.89
C LEU A 367 -25.67 19.50 3.91
N PHE A 368 -26.39 19.94 4.94
CA PHE A 368 -26.80 19.11 6.05
C PHE A 368 -27.81 18.02 5.63
N PHE A 369 -27.60 16.81 6.15
CA PHE A 369 -28.63 15.77 6.25
C PHE A 369 -28.33 14.87 7.46
N ALA A 370 -29.37 14.19 7.96
CA ALA A 370 -29.34 13.43 9.21
C ALA A 370 -28.25 12.34 9.26
N ASP A 371 -27.75 12.04 10.45
CA ASP A 371 -26.71 11.02 10.61
C ASP A 371 -27.26 9.61 10.32
N GLY A 372 -26.54 8.82 9.53
CA GLY A 372 -26.99 7.49 9.10
C GLY A 372 -28.09 7.49 8.03
N SER A 373 -28.64 8.64 7.63
CA SER A 373 -29.62 8.72 6.53
C SER A 373 -28.95 8.80 5.16
N THR A 374 -29.76 8.86 4.10
CA THR A 374 -29.36 9.11 2.72
C THR A 374 -29.61 10.59 2.34
N PRO A 375 -28.82 11.17 1.41
CA PRO A 375 -29.05 12.54 0.95
C PRO A 375 -30.24 12.60 -0.02
N SER A 376 -30.91 13.74 -0.08
CA SER A 376 -31.93 14.02 -1.10
C SER A 376 -31.29 14.33 -2.47
N ASP A 377 -32.07 14.21 -3.54
CA ASP A 377 -31.64 14.57 -4.90
C ASP A 377 -31.16 16.02 -5.00
N THR A 378 -31.81 16.93 -4.27
CA THR A 378 -31.40 18.34 -4.20
C THR A 378 -30.00 18.48 -3.59
N ILE A 379 -29.69 17.74 -2.52
CA ILE A 379 -28.36 17.73 -1.91
C ILE A 379 -27.34 17.15 -2.88
N VAL A 380 -27.63 16.03 -3.54
CA VAL A 380 -26.72 15.39 -4.51
C VAL A 380 -26.41 16.35 -5.65
N LYS A 381 -27.43 16.95 -6.28
CA LYS A 381 -27.25 17.90 -7.39
C LYS A 381 -26.48 19.13 -6.97
N THR A 382 -26.76 19.67 -5.78
CA THR A 382 -26.03 20.83 -5.24
C THR A 382 -24.57 20.48 -4.98
N PHE A 383 -24.30 19.33 -4.37
CA PHE A 383 -22.94 18.84 -4.13
C PHE A 383 -22.14 18.69 -5.42
N LEU A 384 -22.72 18.02 -6.43
CA LEU A 384 -22.09 17.83 -7.74
C LEU A 384 -21.80 19.17 -8.41
N ASN A 385 -22.75 20.11 -8.40
CA ASN A 385 -22.55 21.44 -8.95
C ASN A 385 -21.42 22.21 -8.25
N ILE A 386 -21.32 22.16 -6.92
CA ILE A 386 -20.20 22.78 -6.21
C ILE A 386 -18.87 22.14 -6.64
N CYS A 387 -18.82 20.80 -6.69
CA CYS A 387 -17.59 20.07 -7.01
C CYS A 387 -17.10 20.29 -8.46
N GLU A 388 -18.04 20.43 -9.40
CA GLU A 388 -17.78 20.70 -10.81
C GLU A 388 -17.25 22.11 -11.06
N ASN A 389 -17.61 23.08 -10.22
CA ASN A 389 -17.20 24.48 -10.34
C ASN A 389 -16.03 24.86 -9.41
N ALA A 390 -15.63 24.00 -8.47
CA ALA A 390 -14.51 24.26 -7.58
C ALA A 390 -13.18 24.30 -8.35
N GLU A 391 -12.43 25.40 -8.19
CA GLU A 391 -11.15 25.64 -8.87
C GLU A 391 -10.00 24.76 -8.34
N GLY A 392 -10.06 24.35 -7.07
CA GLY A 392 -9.04 23.56 -6.40
C GLY A 392 -9.57 22.28 -5.76
N VAL A 393 -8.86 21.85 -4.71
CA VAL A 393 -9.18 20.62 -3.98
C VAL A 393 -10.38 20.87 -3.06
N ILE A 394 -11.26 19.88 -2.99
CA ILE A 394 -12.48 19.92 -2.19
C ILE A 394 -12.27 19.02 -0.96
N ALA A 395 -12.42 19.61 0.23
CA ALA A 395 -12.42 18.85 1.48
C ALA A 395 -13.86 18.69 2.01
N VAL A 396 -14.30 17.45 2.16
CA VAL A 396 -15.67 17.12 2.58
C VAL A 396 -15.64 16.45 3.94
N HIS A 397 -16.50 16.89 4.86
CA HIS A 397 -16.63 16.26 6.16
C HIS A 397 -18.08 16.12 6.61
N CYS A 398 -18.29 15.15 7.50
CA CYS A 398 -19.49 15.05 8.31
C CYS A 398 -19.06 15.01 9.79
N LYS A 399 -19.61 14.09 10.59
CA LYS A 399 -19.09 13.81 11.93
C LYS A 399 -17.81 12.97 11.85
N ALA A 400 -17.89 11.67 11.61
CA ALA A 400 -16.69 10.82 11.48
C ALA A 400 -15.98 10.96 10.11
N GLY A 401 -16.59 11.63 9.13
CA GLY A 401 -16.06 11.71 7.76
C GLY A 401 -16.14 10.38 7.00
N LEU A 402 -17.10 9.51 7.32
CA LEU A 402 -17.19 8.14 6.78
C LEU A 402 -18.47 7.91 5.96
N GLY A 403 -19.64 7.92 6.60
CA GLY A 403 -20.93 7.63 5.95
C GLY A 403 -21.32 8.70 4.93
N ARG A 404 -21.94 9.80 5.40
CA ARG A 404 -22.41 10.93 4.57
C ARG A 404 -21.36 11.45 3.59
N THR A 405 -20.12 11.62 4.07
CA THR A 405 -18.97 12.07 3.28
C THR A 405 -18.65 11.10 2.15
N GLY A 406 -18.53 9.80 2.45
CA GLY A 406 -18.29 8.78 1.44
C GLY A 406 -19.41 8.71 0.41
N THR A 407 -20.67 8.84 0.84
CA THR A 407 -21.83 8.79 -0.05
C THR A 407 -21.81 9.88 -1.11
N LEU A 408 -21.58 11.15 -0.74
CA LEU A 408 -21.56 12.24 -1.72
C LEU A 408 -20.32 12.18 -2.63
N ILE A 409 -19.15 11.85 -2.09
CA ILE A 409 -17.95 11.64 -2.93
C ILE A 409 -18.18 10.47 -3.90
N ALA A 410 -18.88 9.41 -3.48
CA ALA A 410 -19.23 8.29 -4.34
C ALA A 410 -20.15 8.72 -5.50
N CYS A 411 -21.12 9.61 -5.25
CA CYS A 411 -21.96 10.15 -6.31
C CYS A 411 -21.12 10.86 -7.39
N TYR A 412 -20.11 11.64 -6.99
CA TYR A 412 -19.17 12.27 -7.93
C TYR A 412 -18.37 11.23 -8.72
N ILE A 413 -17.81 10.23 -8.05
CA ILE A 413 -17.02 9.19 -8.71
C ILE A 413 -17.85 8.44 -9.75
N MET A 414 -19.06 7.99 -9.38
CA MET A 414 -19.95 7.30 -10.32
C MET A 414 -20.33 8.17 -11.51
N LYS A 415 -20.67 9.45 -11.29
CA LYS A 415 -21.04 10.38 -12.36
C LYS A 415 -19.89 10.62 -13.33
N HIS A 416 -18.71 10.99 -12.83
CA HIS A 416 -17.63 11.47 -13.68
C HIS A 416 -16.78 10.34 -14.26
N TYR A 417 -16.65 9.22 -13.55
CA TYR A 417 -15.76 8.11 -13.90
C TYR A 417 -16.49 6.80 -14.21
N GLN A 418 -17.83 6.78 -14.14
CA GLN A 418 -18.63 5.61 -14.54
C GLN A 418 -18.20 4.31 -13.83
N MET A 419 -17.77 4.45 -12.57
CA MET A 419 -17.57 3.31 -11.68
C MET A 419 -18.93 2.83 -11.17
N THR A 420 -19.06 1.53 -10.91
CA THR A 420 -20.25 0.99 -10.24
C THR A 420 -20.28 1.45 -8.78
N ALA A 421 -21.43 1.38 -8.13
CA ALA A 421 -21.56 1.67 -6.72
C ALA A 421 -20.65 0.76 -5.89
N ALA A 422 -20.59 -0.54 -6.19
CA ALA A 422 -19.74 -1.49 -5.48
C ALA A 422 -18.24 -1.15 -5.64
N GLU A 423 -17.76 -0.89 -6.86
CA GLU A 423 -16.39 -0.47 -7.13
C GLU A 423 -16.04 0.85 -6.43
N THR A 424 -16.98 1.80 -6.44
CA THR A 424 -16.80 3.11 -5.82
C THR A 424 -16.71 3.00 -4.30
N ILE A 425 -17.59 2.23 -3.67
CA ILE A 425 -17.56 1.98 -2.23
C ILE A 425 -16.25 1.27 -1.88
N ALA A 426 -15.82 0.28 -2.66
CA ALA A 426 -14.56 -0.42 -2.45
C ALA A 426 -13.36 0.56 -2.52
N TRP A 427 -13.29 1.42 -3.55
CA TRP A 427 -12.23 2.43 -3.68
C TRP A 427 -12.19 3.39 -2.49
N ILE A 428 -13.34 3.93 -2.07
CA ILE A 428 -13.39 4.84 -0.92
C ILE A 428 -12.98 4.11 0.36
N ARG A 429 -13.37 2.84 0.56
CA ARG A 429 -12.95 2.05 1.74
C ARG A 429 -11.47 1.70 1.75
N ILE A 430 -10.86 1.47 0.58
CA ILE A 430 -9.41 1.25 0.46
C ILE A 430 -8.65 2.52 0.89
N ASN A 431 -9.15 3.71 0.56
CA ASN A 431 -8.52 4.98 0.95
C ASN A 431 -8.89 5.44 2.36
N ARG A 432 -10.10 5.13 2.82
CA ARG A 432 -10.64 5.53 4.11
C ARG A 432 -11.59 4.45 4.65
N PRO A 433 -11.07 3.48 5.41
CA PRO A 433 -11.83 2.36 5.94
C PRO A 433 -13.11 2.77 6.67
N GLY A 434 -14.17 1.98 6.51
CA GLY A 434 -15.48 2.21 7.14
C GLY A 434 -16.38 3.23 6.43
N SER A 435 -15.98 3.79 5.29
CA SER A 435 -16.79 4.73 4.52
C SER A 435 -18.02 4.07 3.86
N VAL A 436 -19.09 4.89 3.69
CA VAL A 436 -20.44 4.50 3.21
C VAL A 436 -21.08 3.41 4.08
N ILE A 437 -22.10 3.80 4.87
CA ILE A 437 -22.58 2.99 5.99
C ILE A 437 -24.08 2.71 5.88
N GLY A 438 -24.47 1.46 6.11
CA GLY A 438 -25.85 1.03 6.24
C GLY A 438 -26.67 1.31 4.96
N PRO A 439 -27.84 1.98 5.07
CA PRO A 439 -28.72 2.28 3.94
C PRO A 439 -28.07 3.06 2.79
N GLN A 440 -27.00 3.81 3.08
CA GLN A 440 -26.27 4.59 2.08
C GLN A 440 -25.67 3.74 0.96
N GLN A 441 -25.38 2.46 1.23
CA GLN A 441 -24.86 1.54 0.21
C GLN A 441 -25.91 1.24 -0.86
N HIS A 442 -27.14 0.96 -0.45
CA HIS A 442 -28.27 0.70 -1.35
C HIS A 442 -28.67 1.95 -2.13
N PHE A 443 -28.66 3.11 -1.47
CA PHE A 443 -28.87 4.40 -2.14
C PHE A 443 -27.92 4.61 -3.33
N LEU A 444 -26.63 4.26 -3.19
CA LEU A 444 -25.69 4.40 -4.30
C LEU A 444 -25.99 3.41 -5.44
N MET A 445 -26.45 2.20 -5.13
CA MET A 445 -26.90 1.23 -6.15
C MET A 445 -28.09 1.80 -6.93
N ASP A 446 -29.08 2.34 -6.24
CA ASP A 446 -30.28 2.93 -6.86
C ASP A 446 -29.93 4.15 -7.73
N LYS A 447 -28.95 4.96 -7.30
CA LYS A 447 -28.49 6.15 -8.03
C LYS A 447 -27.52 5.89 -9.17
N GLN A 448 -26.97 4.69 -9.29
CA GLN A 448 -25.90 4.40 -10.24
C GLN A 448 -26.29 4.74 -11.70
N ALA A 449 -27.44 4.26 -12.16
CA ALA A 449 -27.88 4.44 -13.54
C ALA A 449 -28.16 5.92 -13.89
N GLU A 450 -28.80 6.64 -12.96
CA GLU A 450 -29.07 8.08 -13.08
C GLU A 450 -27.75 8.86 -13.17
N LEU A 451 -26.82 8.63 -12.24
CA LEU A 451 -25.54 9.36 -12.21
C LEU A 451 -24.66 9.05 -13.42
N TRP A 452 -24.66 7.82 -13.93
CA TRP A 452 -23.96 7.48 -15.17
C TRP A 452 -24.52 8.25 -16.36
N THR A 453 -25.84 8.32 -16.48
CA THR A 453 -26.55 9.05 -17.53
C THR A 453 -26.23 10.54 -17.46
N GLU A 454 -26.35 11.16 -16.28
CA GLU A 454 -26.00 12.56 -16.07
C GLU A 454 -24.51 12.84 -16.36
N GLY A 455 -23.63 11.88 -16.04
CA GLY A 455 -22.21 11.93 -16.34
C GLY A 455 -21.90 11.92 -17.83
N GLU A 456 -22.62 11.09 -18.60
CA GLU A 456 -22.50 11.05 -20.06
C GLU A 456 -22.96 12.36 -20.69
N ILE A 457 -24.10 12.89 -20.24
CA ILE A 457 -24.61 14.20 -20.66
C ILE A 457 -23.57 15.29 -20.36
N PHE A 458 -22.99 15.29 -19.15
CA PHE A 458 -21.98 16.24 -18.74
C PHE A 458 -20.72 16.19 -19.63
N ARG A 459 -20.16 14.99 -19.85
CA ARG A 459 -18.98 14.80 -20.73
C ARG A 459 -19.28 15.22 -22.18
N THR A 460 -20.49 14.97 -22.67
CA THR A 460 -20.93 15.36 -24.01
C THR A 460 -21.04 16.88 -24.15
N LYS A 461 -21.62 17.57 -23.15
CA LYS A 461 -21.70 19.04 -23.11
C LYS A 461 -20.30 19.67 -23.07
N LEU A 462 -19.39 19.13 -22.26
CA LEU A 462 -17.99 19.60 -22.22
C LEU A 462 -17.30 19.45 -23.58
N LYS A 463 -17.41 18.29 -24.24
CA LYS A 463 -16.85 18.09 -25.60
C LYS A 463 -17.44 19.07 -26.61
N ARG A 464 -18.74 19.35 -26.54
CA ARG A 464 -19.41 20.34 -27.40
C ARG A 464 -18.93 21.76 -27.12
N ASN A 465 -18.85 22.15 -25.85
CA ASN A 465 -18.35 23.47 -25.46
C ASN A 465 -16.88 23.65 -25.82
N HIS A 466 -16.06 22.61 -25.72
CA HIS A 466 -14.67 22.64 -26.16
C HIS A 466 -14.57 22.78 -27.69
N LYS A 467 -15.39 22.05 -28.45
CA LYS A 467 -15.50 22.25 -29.91
C LYS A 467 -15.93 23.68 -30.24
N ILE A 468 -16.96 24.22 -29.58
CA ILE A 468 -17.44 25.59 -29.79
C ILE A 468 -16.38 26.62 -29.37
N ALA A 469 -15.66 26.41 -28.27
CA ALA A 469 -14.58 27.29 -27.83
C ALA A 469 -13.40 27.28 -28.81
N VAL A 470 -12.99 26.11 -29.31
CA VAL A 470 -11.97 26.00 -30.38
C VAL A 470 -12.45 26.66 -31.67
N THR A 471 -13.71 26.46 -32.07
CA THR A 471 -14.31 27.15 -33.23
C THR A 471 -14.37 28.67 -33.02
N ARG A 472 -14.70 29.15 -31.80
CA ARG A 472 -14.75 30.59 -31.45
C ARG A 472 -13.36 31.24 -31.39
N ILE A 473 -12.33 30.52 -30.94
CA ILE A 473 -10.93 30.97 -31.01
C ILE A 473 -10.52 31.16 -32.49
N LEU A 474 -11.01 30.29 -33.38
CA LEU A 474 -10.74 30.38 -34.82
C LEU A 474 -11.59 31.44 -35.55
N SER A 475 -12.67 31.93 -34.95
CA SER A 475 -13.62 32.86 -35.59
C SER A 475 -13.79 34.18 -34.83
N GLY A 476 -12.77 34.61 -34.07
CA GLY A 476 -12.89 35.54 -32.95
C GLY A 476 -13.86 36.71 -33.13
N VAL A 477 -14.98 36.69 -32.39
CA VAL A 477 -15.72 37.82 -31.76
C VAL A 477 -16.62 37.25 -30.64
N ASP A 478 -16.84 38.07 -29.59
CA ASP A 478 -17.44 37.83 -28.26
C ASP A 478 -18.92 37.40 -28.17
N ASP A 479 -19.27 36.76 -27.03
CA ASP A 479 -20.47 37.09 -26.24
C ASP A 479 -20.48 36.36 -24.88
N ILE A 480 -20.55 37.12 -23.78
CA ILE A 480 -20.72 36.66 -22.39
C ILE A 480 -22.17 36.88 -21.97
N SER A 481 -22.78 35.87 -21.33
CA SER A 481 -24.00 36.06 -20.54
C SER A 481 -23.93 35.25 -19.24
N ILE A 482 -24.05 35.96 -18.12
CA ILE A 482 -24.10 35.44 -16.75
C ILE A 482 -25.52 35.65 -16.22
N ASN A 483 -26.19 34.58 -15.80
CA ASN A 483 -27.44 34.68 -15.04
C ASN A 483 -27.39 33.71 -13.85
N ASN A 484 -26.84 34.17 -12.72
CA ASN A 484 -26.65 33.36 -11.51
C ASN A 484 -27.43 33.85 -10.28
N THR A 485 -28.44 34.72 -10.46
CA THR A 485 -29.14 35.38 -9.33
C THR A 485 -30.51 34.81 -8.98
N ARG A 486 -31.12 33.95 -9.82
CA ARG A 486 -32.47 33.40 -9.55
C ARG A 486 -32.52 32.07 -8.78
N ASN A 487 -31.45 31.28 -8.73
CA ASN A 487 -31.46 29.96 -8.07
C ASN A 487 -31.28 29.99 -6.54
N ARG A 488 -30.79 31.09 -5.96
CA ARG A 488 -30.47 31.15 -4.52
C ARG A 488 -31.69 31.08 -3.60
N ARG A 489 -32.87 31.56 -4.04
CA ARG A 489 -34.08 31.69 -3.20
C ARG A 489 -34.88 30.39 -3.06
N THR A 490 -34.83 29.50 -4.05
CA THR A 490 -35.55 28.21 -4.02
C THR A 490 -34.79 27.16 -3.19
N ILE A 491 -33.45 27.25 -3.18
CA ILE A 491 -32.54 26.35 -2.43
C ILE A 491 -32.72 26.48 -0.91
N GLN A 492 -33.04 27.68 -0.40
CA GLN A 492 -33.20 27.93 1.04
C GLN A 492 -34.36 27.13 1.66
N LYS A 493 -35.46 26.95 0.91
CA LYS A 493 -36.70 26.33 1.42
C LYS A 493 -36.63 24.81 1.59
N ASP A 494 -35.88 24.11 0.75
CA ASP A 494 -35.72 22.63 0.86
C ASP A 494 -34.66 22.22 1.89
N ILE A 495 -33.71 23.12 2.22
CA ILE A 495 -32.72 22.92 3.29
C ILE A 495 -33.38 23.08 4.68
N GLU A 496 -34.42 23.92 4.78
CA GLU A 496 -35.21 24.13 6.02
C GLU A 496 -36.08 22.91 6.41
N LEU A 497 -36.27 21.92 5.53
CA LEU A 497 -37.01 20.68 5.83
C LEU A 497 -36.31 19.75 6.83
N TYR A 498 -35.04 20.02 7.13
CA TYR A 498 -34.28 19.36 8.19
C TYR A 498 -34.04 20.35 9.34
N SER A 499 -35.07 20.59 10.16
CA SER A 499 -34.92 21.41 11.38
C SER A 499 -33.93 20.75 12.34
N ASP A 500 -33.09 21.56 12.98
CA ASP A 500 -32.03 21.13 13.91
C ASP A 500 -32.61 20.56 15.23
N ASP A 501 -33.92 20.69 15.44
CA ASP A 501 -34.60 20.54 16.73
C ASP A 501 -34.89 19.09 17.19
N ASP A 502 -34.82 18.09 16.30
CA ASP A 502 -35.28 16.72 16.61
C ASP A 502 -34.20 15.73 17.11
N GLU A 503 -32.94 16.15 17.25
CA GLU A 503 -31.88 15.31 17.81
C GLU A 503 -31.56 15.71 19.27
N THR A 504 -32.50 15.40 20.16
CA THR A 504 -32.31 15.47 21.62
C THR A 504 -31.36 14.36 22.09
N SER A 505 -30.24 14.73 22.72
CA SER A 505 -29.43 13.94 23.68
C SER A 505 -29.24 12.42 23.44
N CYS A 506 -29.14 11.95 22.20
CA CYS A 506 -28.89 10.54 21.89
C CYS A 506 -27.56 10.34 21.14
N LEU A 507 -26.86 9.23 21.41
CA LEU A 507 -25.58 8.89 20.79
C LEU A 507 -25.76 8.56 19.30
N THR A 508 -25.27 9.45 18.43
CA THR A 508 -25.33 9.31 16.96
C THR A 508 -24.41 8.19 16.44
N GLN A 509 -24.60 7.72 15.20
CA GLN A 509 -23.70 6.74 14.57
C GLN A 509 -22.27 7.29 14.48
N GLY A 510 -22.12 8.56 14.12
CA GLY A 510 -20.84 9.25 14.07
C GLY A 510 -20.12 9.35 15.41
N ASP A 511 -20.84 9.52 16.53
CA ASP A 511 -20.25 9.49 17.88
C ASP A 511 -19.64 8.12 18.19
N LYS A 512 -20.40 7.06 17.93
CA LYS A 512 -19.96 5.68 18.18
C LYS A 512 -18.70 5.35 17.37
N LEU A 513 -18.65 5.76 16.10
CA LEU A 513 -17.49 5.55 15.22
C LEU A 513 -16.23 6.25 15.72
N ARG A 514 -16.33 7.53 16.13
CA ARG A 514 -15.19 8.27 16.70
C ARG A 514 -14.70 7.63 18.01
N ALA A 515 -15.61 7.23 18.89
CA ALA A 515 -15.26 6.55 20.14
C ALA A 515 -14.59 5.19 19.92
N LEU A 516 -14.97 4.45 18.87
CA LEU A 516 -14.30 3.21 18.48
C LEU A 516 -12.89 3.49 17.94
N LYS A 517 -12.73 4.50 17.08
CA LYS A 517 -11.42 4.88 16.53
C LYS A 517 -10.43 5.32 17.62
N SER A 518 -10.88 6.11 18.60
CA SER A 518 -10.06 6.50 19.78
C SER A 518 -9.50 5.28 20.52
N ARG A 519 -10.34 4.28 20.79
CA ARG A 519 -9.95 3.08 21.54
C ARG A 519 -8.91 2.22 20.80
N ARG A 520 -8.84 2.29 19.48
CA ARG A 520 -7.82 1.58 18.68
C ARG A 520 -6.45 2.22 18.82
N GLN A 521 -6.38 3.53 18.68
CA GLN A 521 -5.12 4.27 18.71
C GLN A 521 -4.45 4.24 20.09
N ALA A 522 -5.25 4.25 21.17
CA ALA A 522 -4.72 4.03 22.52
C ALA A 522 -4.02 2.66 22.68
N LYS A 523 -4.54 1.60 22.04
CA LYS A 523 -3.91 0.27 22.03
C LYS A 523 -2.65 0.21 21.17
N ALA A 524 -2.63 0.92 20.04
CA ALA A 524 -1.46 1.00 19.16
C ALA A 524 -0.28 1.74 19.82
N GLN A 525 -0.53 2.79 20.60
CA GLN A 525 0.52 3.53 21.32
C GLN A 525 1.15 2.73 22.48
N THR A 526 0.44 1.76 23.06
CA THR A 526 0.99 0.82 24.05
C THR A 526 1.81 -0.32 23.44
N ALA A 527 1.74 -0.52 22.12
CA ALA A 527 2.54 -1.50 21.39
C ALA A 527 3.80 -0.81 20.84
N SER A 528 4.90 -0.88 21.59
CA SER A 528 6.21 -0.44 21.09
C SER A 528 6.57 -1.16 19.77
N PRO A 529 7.15 -0.46 18.77
CA PRO A 529 7.64 -1.12 17.57
C PRO A 529 8.67 -2.17 17.96
N PRO A 530 8.71 -3.36 17.32
CA PRO A 530 9.79 -4.30 17.57
C PRO A 530 11.11 -3.63 17.14
N ALA A 531 11.96 -3.35 18.12
CA ALA A 531 13.34 -2.98 17.86
C ALA A 531 13.97 -4.08 17.00
N VAL A 532 14.48 -3.72 15.84
CA VAL A 532 15.30 -4.61 15.02
C VAL A 532 16.63 -4.76 15.75
N THR A 533 16.67 -5.68 16.71
CA THR A 533 17.91 -6.08 17.37
C THR A 533 18.66 -6.97 16.40
N LEU A 534 19.62 -6.38 15.67
CA LEU A 534 20.68 -7.11 14.97
C LEU A 534 21.53 -7.83 16.03
N GLN A 535 21.18 -9.07 16.39
CA GLN A 535 22.07 -9.94 17.14
C GLN A 535 23.10 -10.55 16.18
N SER A 536 24.25 -9.90 16.08
CA SER A 536 25.49 -10.51 15.60
C SER A 536 25.93 -11.59 16.58
N SER A 537 25.76 -12.86 16.21
CA SER A 537 26.29 -13.99 16.96
C SER A 537 27.78 -14.16 16.64
N VAL A 538 28.64 -13.46 17.38
CA VAL A 538 30.06 -13.80 17.47
C VAL A 538 30.24 -14.62 18.75
N GLN A 539 30.40 -15.93 18.57
CA GLN A 539 30.86 -16.83 19.63
C GLN A 539 32.25 -16.37 20.11
N LYS A 540 32.38 -16.07 21.40
CA LYS A 540 33.64 -16.17 22.12
C LYS A 540 33.46 -17.06 23.34
N ASN A 541 34.10 -18.22 23.27
CA ASN A 541 34.39 -19.09 24.41
C ASN A 541 35.16 -18.30 25.47
N LYS A 542 34.76 -18.41 26.74
CA LYS A 542 35.67 -18.46 27.90
C LYS A 542 34.97 -19.01 29.14
N THR A 543 35.34 -20.26 29.44
CA THR A 543 35.65 -20.86 30.75
C THR A 543 34.98 -20.33 32.02
N SER A 544 34.37 -21.28 32.72
CA SER A 544 33.85 -21.23 34.09
C SER A 544 34.92 -20.95 35.13
N GLU A 545 34.62 -20.10 36.11
CA GLU A 545 35.17 -20.20 37.46
C GLU A 545 34.08 -19.92 38.50
N ARG A 546 34.04 -20.79 39.51
CA ARG A 546 33.19 -20.71 40.71
C ARG A 546 33.85 -19.75 41.71
N SER A 547 33.06 -18.93 42.38
CA SER A 547 33.40 -18.47 43.73
C SER A 547 32.15 -18.18 44.56
N ILE A 548 32.15 -18.84 45.72
CA ILE A 548 31.22 -18.81 46.85
C ILE A 548 31.46 -17.52 47.66
N SER A 549 30.40 -16.93 48.26
CA SER A 549 30.35 -16.61 49.70
C SER A 549 29.16 -15.73 50.11
N HIS A 550 28.39 -16.23 51.10
CA HIS A 550 27.88 -15.56 52.32
C HIS A 550 27.07 -14.25 52.21
N SER A 551 26.01 -13.97 52.97
CA SER A 551 25.40 -14.57 54.17
C SER A 551 24.16 -13.73 54.55
N THR A 552 23.18 -14.33 55.25
CA THR A 552 22.28 -13.75 56.29
C THR A 552 21.26 -12.68 55.83
N ASP A 553 19.99 -12.62 56.25
CA ASP A 553 19.34 -13.21 57.43
C ASP A 553 17.81 -12.99 57.43
N ILE A 554 17.13 -13.69 58.35
CA ILE A 554 15.85 -13.36 59.02
C ILE A 554 14.52 -13.78 58.33
N THR A 555 14.13 -14.97 58.76
CA THR A 555 12.80 -15.46 59.15
C THR A 555 11.73 -14.43 59.55
N LYS A 556 10.51 -14.64 59.04
CA LYS A 556 9.30 -14.77 59.88
C LYS A 556 8.18 -15.51 59.14
N ARG A 557 7.89 -16.71 59.67
CA ARG A 557 6.79 -17.59 59.33
C ARG A 557 5.64 -17.25 60.27
N THR A 558 4.42 -17.11 59.78
CA THR A 558 3.23 -17.34 60.62
C THR A 558 2.15 -18.00 59.77
N THR A 559 1.80 -19.19 60.22
CA THR A 559 0.81 -20.15 59.72
C THR A 559 -0.56 -19.94 60.37
N ARG A 560 -1.65 -20.21 59.64
CA ARG A 560 -2.89 -20.95 60.05
C ARG A 560 -3.95 -20.73 58.97
N SER A 561 -4.33 -21.74 58.18
CA SER A 561 -5.20 -22.91 58.44
C SER A 561 -6.67 -22.67 58.05
N ALA A 562 -7.07 -23.32 56.96
CA ALA A 562 -8.26 -24.13 56.73
C ALA A 562 -9.71 -23.55 56.81
N ALA A 563 -10.46 -23.93 55.76
CA ALA A 563 -11.84 -24.45 55.74
C ALA A 563 -13.03 -23.53 55.36
N ARG A 564 -13.44 -23.65 54.08
CA ARG A 564 -14.73 -24.22 53.60
C ARG A 564 -16.06 -23.77 54.24
N LYS A 565 -16.90 -23.05 53.47
CA LYS A 565 -18.37 -23.25 53.25
C LYS A 565 -18.91 -22.12 52.34
N LYS A 566 -19.41 -22.47 51.14
CA LYS A 566 -20.83 -22.68 50.73
C LYS A 566 -21.59 -21.38 50.41
N ASN A 567 -21.99 -21.29 49.14
CA ASN A 567 -23.12 -20.64 48.48
C ASN A 567 -24.00 -19.67 49.31
N PHE A 568 -24.17 -18.46 48.78
CA PHE A 568 -25.43 -18.05 48.14
C PHE A 568 -25.12 -17.25 46.87
#